data_AF-N9S1Y6-F1
#
_entry.id   AF-N9S1Y6-F1
#
_cell.length_a   1.000
_cell.length_b   1.000
_cell.length_c   1.000
_cell.angle_alpha   90.00
_cell.angle_beta   90.00
_cell.angle_gamma   90.00
#
_symmetry.space_group_name_H-M   'P 1'
#
loop_
_entity.id
_entity.type
_entity.pdbx_description
1 polymer ?
#
loop_
_entity_poly.entity_id
_entity_poly.type
_entity_poly.pdbx_seq_one_letter_code
_entity_poly.pdbx_strand_id
1 'polypeptide(L)'
;MKKDLVVKTNRLNQAFQVLTLAELHIVQLAIVDARETGTGLNTDTPLRIDARRYAEVFNTTRQNAYQRMKEAEDTLFNRRFSFYDDDGKLVKSRWIQQVRYLDDEGAIELVFTLAVVQGISRIDGVKEFFTQYLLSQTAQLNSVYSARLYELLIQWRSTGKVPIIDLGDFREQLGIGINEYQRMHHFKARVLEPAIKEINEKTDIKAEYEQHKKGRVISGFSFKFKKKPQPKSEKSLDSKRDPNTPDLFIKMTDAQRHLFANKMSEMPEMSKYSQGTESYQQFAVRIADMLLEPEKFKEIYPFLEKTGFQP
;
A
#
# COMPACT_ATOMS: atom_id res chain seq x y z
N MET A 1 -15.69 0.01 -3.27
CA MET A 1 -14.53 0.83 -3.65
C MET A 1 -13.31 -0.07 -3.75
N LYS A 2 -12.67 -0.13 -4.92
CA LYS A 2 -11.36 -0.76 -5.05
C LYS A 2 -10.39 -0.01 -4.12
N LYS A 3 -9.56 -0.75 -3.40
CA LYS A 3 -8.60 -0.15 -2.47
C LYS A 3 -7.38 0.20 -3.32
N ASP A 4 -7.18 1.48 -3.61
CA ASP A 4 -6.00 2.06 -4.27
C ASP A 4 -4.73 1.74 -3.45
N LEU A 5 -4.33 0.47 -3.40
CA LEU A 5 -3.37 -0.05 -2.45
C LEU A 5 -2.04 -0.20 -3.15
N VAL A 6 -1.10 0.67 -2.78
CA VAL A 6 0.29 0.56 -3.19
C VAL A 6 0.95 -0.54 -2.36
N VAL A 7 1.64 -1.47 -3.04
CA VAL A 7 2.38 -2.58 -2.43
C VAL A 7 3.76 -2.59 -3.03
N LYS A 8 4.79 -2.57 -2.19
CA LYS A 8 6.21 -2.64 -2.60
C LYS A 8 6.98 -3.47 -1.60
N THR A 9 8.03 -4.14 -2.04
CA THR A 9 8.99 -4.77 -1.12
C THR A 9 9.74 -3.70 -0.32
N ASN A 10 10.14 -4.03 0.90
CA ASN A 10 10.98 -3.14 1.71
C ASN A 10 12.32 -2.89 1.00
N ARG A 11 12.84 -3.88 0.27
CA ARG A 11 14.05 -3.77 -0.56
C ARG A 11 13.90 -2.68 -1.62
N LEU A 12 12.82 -2.71 -2.41
CA LEU A 12 12.57 -1.67 -3.43
C LEU A 12 12.38 -0.29 -2.79
N ASN A 13 11.76 -0.22 -1.62
CA ASN A 13 11.62 1.03 -0.89
C ASN A 13 12.96 1.55 -0.33
N GLN A 14 13.90 0.68 0.04
CA GLN A 14 15.20 1.07 0.59
C GLN A 14 16.28 1.25 -0.48
N ALA A 15 16.03 0.77 -1.71
CA ALA A 15 16.95 0.92 -2.83
C ALA A 15 17.30 2.40 -3.06
N PHE A 16 18.59 2.66 -3.32
CA PHE A 16 19.08 4.00 -3.62
C PHE A 16 18.47 4.48 -4.93
N GLN A 17 17.58 5.46 -4.82
CA GLN A 17 16.83 6.01 -5.93
C GLN A 17 16.66 7.52 -5.75
N VAL A 18 16.77 8.25 -6.85
CA VAL A 18 16.49 9.68 -6.90
C VAL A 18 15.35 9.84 -7.90
N LEU A 19 14.13 9.93 -7.39
CA LEU A 19 12.94 10.22 -8.17
C LEU A 19 12.42 11.61 -7.79
N THR A 20 11.81 12.29 -8.76
CA THR A 20 10.93 13.42 -8.54
C THR A 20 9.59 12.93 -8.01
N LEU A 21 8.77 13.84 -7.50
CA LEU A 21 7.43 13.49 -7.03
C LEU A 21 6.54 12.96 -8.17
N ALA A 22 6.63 13.55 -9.36
CA ALA A 22 5.85 13.11 -10.52
C ALA A 22 6.27 11.71 -11.01
N GLU A 23 7.59 11.42 -11.02
CA GLU A 23 8.10 10.07 -11.31
C GLU A 23 7.59 9.05 -10.28
N LEU A 24 7.62 9.39 -8.99
CA LEU A 24 7.09 8.54 -7.92
C LEU A 24 5.58 8.29 -8.09
N HIS A 25 4.82 9.32 -8.48
CA HIS A 25 3.38 9.21 -8.74
C HIS A 25 3.06 8.27 -9.90
N ILE A 26 3.82 8.32 -11.01
CA ILE A 26 3.70 7.38 -12.13
C ILE A 26 3.90 5.95 -11.63
N VAL A 27 4.97 5.71 -10.87
CA VAL A 27 5.26 4.38 -10.31
C VAL A 27 4.13 3.91 -9.39
N GLN A 28 3.66 4.75 -8.47
CA GLN A 28 2.59 4.41 -7.54
C GLN A 28 1.27 4.10 -8.25
N LEU A 29 0.93 4.86 -9.30
CA LEU A 29 -0.28 4.66 -10.07
C LEU A 29 -0.22 3.36 -10.88
N ALA A 30 0.90 3.10 -11.55
CA ALA A 30 1.11 1.85 -12.27
C ALA A 30 1.01 0.62 -11.36
N ILE A 31 1.53 0.69 -10.13
CA ILE A 31 1.41 -0.39 -9.13
C ILE A 31 -0.06 -0.64 -8.77
N VAL A 32 -0.84 0.42 -8.56
CA VAL A 32 -2.26 0.30 -8.23
C VAL A 32 -3.03 -0.29 -9.41
N ASP A 33 -2.86 0.28 -10.60
CA ASP A 33 -3.62 -0.11 -11.80
C ASP A 33 -3.33 -1.56 -12.20
N ALA A 34 -2.07 -2.01 -12.14
CA ALA A 34 -1.71 -3.41 -12.42
C ALA A 34 -2.38 -4.41 -11.46
N ARG A 35 -2.61 -4.00 -10.20
CA ARG A 35 -3.29 -4.84 -9.21
C ARG A 35 -4.81 -4.79 -9.38
N GLU A 36 -5.37 -3.64 -9.75
CA GLU A 36 -6.81 -3.47 -9.92
C GLU A 36 -7.38 -4.09 -11.19
N THR A 37 -6.55 -4.21 -12.22
CA THR A 37 -6.89 -4.83 -13.51
C THR A 37 -6.66 -6.33 -13.51
N GLY A 38 -5.94 -6.88 -12.52
CA GLY A 38 -5.64 -8.30 -12.42
C GLY A 38 -4.71 -8.83 -13.52
N THR A 39 -4.15 -7.95 -14.35
CA THR A 39 -3.12 -8.27 -15.35
C THR A 39 -1.81 -8.68 -14.70
N GLY A 40 -1.60 -8.28 -13.44
CA GLY A 40 -0.36 -8.47 -12.73
C GLY A 40 0.72 -7.53 -13.25
N LEU A 41 1.93 -7.67 -12.72
CA LEU A 41 3.10 -6.97 -13.21
C LEU A 41 4.01 -8.00 -13.87
N ASN A 42 4.24 -7.83 -15.17
CA ASN A 42 5.19 -8.62 -15.93
C ASN A 42 6.05 -7.71 -16.81
N THR A 43 7.05 -8.28 -17.47
CA THR A 43 8.03 -7.53 -18.26
C THR A 43 7.61 -7.33 -19.72
N ASP A 44 6.43 -7.79 -20.11
CA ASP A 44 6.03 -7.88 -21.53
C ASP A 44 4.67 -7.20 -21.80
N THR A 45 3.90 -6.92 -20.76
CA THR A 45 2.56 -6.31 -20.82
C THR A 45 2.67 -4.84 -20.41
N PRO A 46 2.44 -3.91 -21.35
CA PRO A 46 2.43 -2.49 -21.03
C PRO A 46 1.31 -2.13 -20.05
N LEU A 47 1.64 -1.29 -19.08
CA LEU A 47 0.71 -0.71 -18.12
C LEU A 47 0.29 0.66 -18.62
N ARG A 48 -0.99 0.77 -18.97
CA ARG A 48 -1.60 2.03 -19.36
C ARG A 48 -1.84 2.91 -18.15
N ILE A 49 -1.43 4.17 -18.24
CA ILE A 49 -1.70 5.23 -17.28
C ILE A 49 -2.44 6.34 -18.00
N ASP A 50 -3.68 6.60 -17.60
CA ASP A 50 -4.50 7.66 -18.18
C ASP A 50 -4.32 9.00 -17.45
N ALA A 51 -4.13 10.09 -18.19
CA ALA A 51 -4.02 11.43 -17.62
C ALA A 51 -5.25 11.84 -16.80
N ARG A 52 -6.42 11.31 -17.16
CA ARG A 52 -7.65 11.50 -16.37
C ARG A 52 -7.50 10.92 -14.96
N ARG A 53 -7.00 9.69 -14.84
CA ARG A 53 -6.81 9.03 -13.55
C ARG A 53 -5.74 9.74 -12.73
N TYR A 54 -4.64 10.13 -13.36
CA TYR A 54 -3.60 10.93 -12.71
C TYR A 54 -4.16 12.27 -12.19
N ALA A 55 -4.96 12.96 -12.99
CA ALA A 55 -5.62 14.22 -12.61
C ALA A 55 -6.54 14.06 -11.39
N GLU A 56 -7.35 12.99 -11.39
CA GLU A 56 -8.28 12.66 -10.29
C GLU A 56 -7.52 12.36 -8.98
N VAL A 57 -6.46 11.55 -9.05
CA VAL A 57 -5.71 11.12 -7.86
C VAL A 57 -4.87 12.26 -7.27
N PHE A 58 -4.18 13.03 -8.11
CA PHE A 58 -3.21 14.05 -7.69
C PHE A 58 -3.76 15.48 -7.77
N ASN A 59 -5.08 15.62 -7.86
CA ASN A 59 -5.83 16.87 -7.84
C ASN A 59 -5.24 17.94 -8.79
N THR A 60 -5.17 17.61 -10.08
CA THR A 60 -4.72 18.53 -11.12
C THR A 60 -5.65 18.49 -12.33
N THR A 61 -5.42 19.33 -13.35
CA THR A 61 -6.22 19.31 -14.58
C THR A 61 -5.75 18.20 -15.50
N ARG A 62 -6.62 17.68 -16.38
CA ARG A 62 -6.25 16.64 -17.35
C ARG A 62 -5.11 17.08 -18.26
N GLN A 63 -5.12 18.34 -18.72
CA GLN A 63 -4.03 18.85 -19.57
C GLN A 63 -2.69 18.87 -18.81
N ASN A 64 -2.68 19.38 -17.58
CA ASN A 64 -1.48 19.42 -16.76
C ASN A 64 -1.01 18.02 -16.36
N ALA A 65 -1.94 17.10 -16.09
CA ALA A 65 -1.63 15.70 -15.80
C ALA A 65 -0.88 15.07 -16.96
N TYR A 66 -1.39 15.21 -18.19
CA TYR A 66 -0.76 14.62 -19.37
C TYR A 66 0.64 15.19 -19.60
N GLN A 67 0.79 16.52 -19.51
CA GLN A 67 2.09 17.16 -19.66
C GLN A 67 3.09 16.69 -18.58
N ARG A 68 2.69 16.65 -17.31
CA ARG A 68 3.52 16.16 -16.21
C ARG A 68 3.90 14.69 -16.40
N MET A 69 2.98 13.87 -16.92
CA MET A 69 3.25 12.47 -17.19
C MET A 69 4.30 12.29 -18.28
N LYS A 70 4.21 13.03 -19.40
CA LYS A 70 5.23 12.99 -20.46
C LYS A 70 6.59 13.45 -19.95
N GLU A 71 6.64 14.57 -19.21
CA GLU A 71 7.89 15.10 -18.65
C GLU A 71 8.53 14.15 -17.63
N ALA A 72 7.72 13.60 -16.71
CA ALA A 72 8.22 12.70 -15.68
C ALA A 72 8.64 11.35 -16.25
N GLU A 73 7.96 10.86 -17.28
CA GLU A 73 8.33 9.61 -17.93
C GLU A 73 9.68 9.75 -18.66
N ASP A 74 9.92 10.83 -19.40
CA ASP A 74 11.19 11.06 -20.11
C ASP A 74 12.40 10.99 -19.15
N THR A 75 12.24 11.56 -17.95
CA THR A 75 13.27 11.44 -16.92
C THR A 75 13.30 10.03 -16.32
N LEU A 76 12.14 9.41 -16.03
CA LEU A 76 12.03 8.07 -15.45
C LEU A 76 12.68 6.99 -16.30
N PHE A 77 12.57 7.08 -17.63
CA PHE A 77 13.17 6.15 -18.58
C PHE A 77 14.70 6.08 -18.42
N ASN A 78 15.30 7.22 -18.07
CA ASN A 78 16.73 7.37 -17.88
C ASN A 78 17.17 7.14 -16.42
N ARG A 79 16.23 7.03 -15.47
CA ARG A 79 16.55 6.77 -14.06
C ARG A 79 17.09 5.35 -13.87
N ARG A 80 18.13 5.29 -13.04
CA ARG A 80 18.72 4.05 -12.55
C ARG A 80 18.61 4.00 -11.04
N PHE A 81 18.50 2.80 -10.50
CA PHE A 81 18.63 2.54 -9.07
C PHE A 81 19.62 1.40 -8.86
N SER A 82 20.17 1.34 -7.66
CA SER A 82 21.08 0.27 -7.26
C SER A 82 20.58 -0.41 -5.99
N PHE A 83 20.81 -1.72 -5.90
CA PHE A 83 20.52 -2.52 -4.72
C PHE A 83 21.56 -3.63 -4.59
N TYR A 84 21.67 -4.21 -3.40
CA TYR A 84 22.50 -5.39 -3.18
C TYR A 84 21.64 -6.65 -3.35
N ASP A 85 22.16 -7.64 -4.08
CA ASP A 85 21.55 -8.97 -4.16
C ASP A 85 21.87 -9.82 -2.92
N ASP A 86 21.38 -11.06 -2.92
CA ASP A 86 21.54 -12.00 -1.80
C ASP A 86 23.01 -12.39 -1.57
N ASP A 87 23.87 -12.23 -2.59
CA ASP A 87 25.32 -12.44 -2.52
C ASP A 87 26.09 -11.17 -2.08
N GLY A 88 25.37 -10.10 -1.76
CA GLY A 88 25.93 -8.80 -1.37
C GLY A 88 26.62 -8.07 -2.52
N LYS A 89 26.33 -8.43 -3.79
CA LYS A 89 26.86 -7.76 -4.97
C LYS A 89 25.95 -6.61 -5.39
N LEU A 90 26.57 -5.52 -5.84
CA LEU A 90 25.85 -4.34 -6.28
C LEU A 90 25.26 -4.57 -7.67
N VAL A 91 23.92 -4.56 -7.74
CA VAL A 91 23.15 -4.64 -8.99
C VAL A 91 22.65 -3.26 -9.37
N LYS A 92 22.69 -2.94 -10.67
CA LYS A 92 22.13 -1.71 -11.24
C LYS A 92 21.00 -2.05 -12.20
N SER A 93 19.87 -1.38 -12.06
CA SER A 93 18.73 -1.54 -12.97
C SER A 93 18.11 -0.20 -13.33
N ARG A 94 17.32 -0.18 -14.41
CA ARG A 94 16.44 0.94 -14.77
C ARG A 94 15.05 0.74 -14.17
N TRP A 95 14.27 1.81 -14.09
CA TRP A 95 12.89 1.72 -13.64
C TRP A 95 11.99 1.07 -14.69
N ILE A 96 12.02 1.60 -15.90
CA ILE A 96 11.21 1.17 -17.03
C ILE A 96 12.12 0.78 -18.21
N GLN A 97 11.64 -0.13 -19.05
CA GLN A 97 12.35 -0.63 -20.23
C GLN A 97 11.73 -0.17 -21.55
N GLN A 98 10.46 0.23 -21.54
CA GLN A 98 9.74 0.67 -22.73
C GLN A 98 8.65 1.65 -22.32
N VAL A 99 8.43 2.67 -23.17
CA VAL A 99 7.26 3.53 -23.13
C VAL A 99 6.66 3.73 -24.52
N ARG A 100 5.33 3.81 -24.56
CA ARG A 100 4.53 4.16 -25.73
C ARG A 100 3.63 5.34 -25.38
N TYR A 101 3.66 6.39 -26.19
CA TYR A 101 2.78 7.55 -26.05
C TYR A 101 1.49 7.33 -26.83
N LEU A 102 0.35 7.58 -26.19
CA LEU A 102 -0.98 7.54 -26.78
C LEU A 102 -1.56 8.97 -26.74
N ASP A 103 -0.99 9.85 -27.57
CA ASP A 103 -1.25 11.30 -27.57
C ASP A 103 -2.71 11.65 -27.84
N ASP A 104 -3.36 10.90 -28.75
CA ASP A 104 -4.76 11.02 -29.11
C ASP A 104 -5.72 10.58 -27.99
N GLU A 105 -5.25 9.70 -27.09
CA GLU A 105 -6.03 9.21 -25.96
C GLU A 105 -5.74 9.97 -24.66
N GLY A 106 -4.60 10.68 -24.59
CA GLY A 106 -4.12 11.34 -23.39
C GLY A 106 -3.64 10.34 -22.34
N ALA A 107 -2.89 9.33 -22.80
CA ALA A 107 -2.35 8.27 -21.96
C ALA A 107 -0.89 7.94 -22.34
N ILE A 108 -0.19 7.27 -21.42
CA ILE A 108 1.08 6.63 -21.70
C ILE A 108 0.97 5.16 -21.32
N GLU A 109 1.77 4.33 -21.97
CA GLU A 109 1.97 2.95 -21.56
C GLU A 109 3.42 2.73 -21.22
N LEU A 110 3.69 2.07 -20.10
CA LEU A 110 5.05 1.75 -19.67
C LEU A 110 5.21 0.27 -19.35
N VAL A 111 6.44 -0.22 -19.52
CA VAL A 111 6.83 -1.56 -19.10
C VAL A 111 7.95 -1.44 -18.07
N PHE A 112 7.73 -2.01 -16.89
CA PHE A 112 8.74 -2.04 -15.84
C PHE A 112 9.85 -3.05 -16.17
N THR A 113 11.06 -2.79 -15.68
CA THR A 113 12.14 -3.79 -15.75
C THR A 113 11.86 -4.96 -14.82
N LEU A 114 12.50 -6.10 -15.09
CA LEU A 114 12.41 -7.30 -14.24
C LEU A 114 12.66 -7.00 -12.75
N ALA A 115 13.69 -6.20 -12.44
CA ALA A 115 14.02 -5.86 -11.05
C ALA A 115 12.90 -5.09 -10.35
N VAL A 116 12.21 -4.20 -11.06
CA VAL A 116 11.06 -3.45 -10.52
C VAL A 116 9.85 -4.37 -10.37
N VAL A 117 9.57 -5.21 -11.37
CA VAL A 117 8.50 -6.22 -11.29
C VAL A 117 8.70 -7.12 -10.09
N GLN A 118 9.89 -7.69 -9.89
CA GLN A 118 10.22 -8.52 -8.72
C GLN A 118 10.10 -7.74 -7.40
N GLY A 119 10.46 -6.45 -7.40
CA GLY A 119 10.35 -5.59 -6.22
C GLY A 119 8.92 -5.16 -5.87
N ILE A 120 7.94 -5.38 -6.74
CA ILE A 120 6.53 -5.02 -6.52
C ILE A 120 5.66 -6.28 -6.38
N SER A 121 5.87 -7.26 -7.26
CA SER A 121 5.12 -8.51 -7.29
C SER A 121 5.43 -9.34 -6.05
N ARG A 122 4.38 -9.85 -5.42
CA ARG A 122 4.53 -10.92 -4.43
C ARG A 122 4.82 -12.20 -5.19
N ILE A 123 6.08 -12.57 -5.26
CA ILE A 123 6.46 -13.88 -5.79
C ILE A 123 6.19 -14.87 -4.66
N ASP A 124 5.27 -15.80 -4.90
CA ASP A 124 4.93 -16.84 -3.95
C ASP A 124 6.19 -17.64 -3.55
N GLY A 125 6.40 -17.81 -2.24
CA GLY A 125 7.57 -18.49 -1.67
C GLY A 125 8.74 -17.57 -1.29
N VAL A 126 8.74 -16.29 -1.69
CA VAL A 126 9.78 -15.33 -1.29
C VAL A 126 9.38 -14.65 0.02
N LYS A 127 10.21 -14.81 1.07
CA LYS A 127 10.05 -14.18 2.40
C LYS A 127 10.42 -12.69 2.39
N GLU A 128 10.02 -11.93 1.38
CA GLU A 128 10.26 -10.48 1.40
C GLU A 128 9.19 -9.77 2.23
N PHE A 129 9.61 -8.82 3.06
CA PHE A 129 8.68 -7.95 3.79
C PHE A 129 8.11 -6.90 2.83
N PHE A 130 6.79 -6.78 2.79
CA PHE A 130 6.10 -5.81 1.94
C PHE A 130 5.56 -4.64 2.75
N THR A 131 5.78 -3.45 2.22
CA THR A 131 5.15 -2.21 2.66
C THR A 131 3.84 -2.02 1.90
N GLN A 132 2.77 -1.66 2.61
CA GLN A 132 1.44 -1.48 2.03
C GLN A 132 0.77 -0.23 2.60
N TYR A 133 0.21 0.60 1.73
CA TYR A 133 -0.54 1.80 2.11
C TYR A 133 -1.49 2.25 1.00
N LEU A 134 -2.52 3.01 1.36
CA LEU A 134 -3.44 3.58 0.38
C LEU A 134 -2.75 4.73 -0.36
N LEU A 135 -2.92 4.80 -1.68
CA LEU A 135 -2.37 5.86 -2.53
C LEU A 135 -2.75 7.25 -2.04
N SER A 136 -3.95 7.39 -1.47
CA SER A 136 -4.42 8.64 -0.85
C SER A 136 -3.52 9.19 0.26
N GLN A 137 -2.69 8.34 0.89
CA GLN A 137 -1.74 8.76 1.92
C GLN A 137 -0.52 9.49 1.36
N THR A 138 -0.12 9.21 0.12
CA THR A 138 1.01 9.88 -0.52
C THR A 138 0.58 10.88 -1.58
N ALA A 139 -0.59 10.70 -2.20
CA ALA A 139 -1.08 11.54 -3.28
C ALA A 139 -1.24 13.03 -2.92
N GLN A 140 -1.45 13.35 -1.64
CA GLN A 140 -1.60 14.73 -1.15
C GLN A 140 -0.28 15.38 -0.70
N LEU A 141 0.81 14.61 -0.69
CA LEU A 141 2.14 15.09 -0.30
C LEU A 141 2.77 15.85 -1.46
N ASN A 142 3.28 17.04 -1.19
CA ASN A 142 3.87 17.95 -2.17
C ASN A 142 5.39 17.79 -2.27
N SER A 143 6.01 17.09 -1.33
CA SER A 143 7.44 16.82 -1.31
C SER A 143 7.71 15.34 -1.50
N VAL A 144 8.63 15.01 -2.40
CA VAL A 144 9.09 13.63 -2.57
C VAL A 144 9.70 13.10 -1.27
N TYR A 145 10.39 13.94 -0.50
CA TYR A 145 10.95 13.54 0.79
C TYR A 145 9.85 13.16 1.80
N SER A 146 8.70 13.84 1.78
CA SER A 146 7.55 13.48 2.61
C SER A 146 7.01 12.11 2.23
N ALA A 147 6.85 11.84 0.93
CA ALA A 147 6.37 10.56 0.44
C ALA A 147 7.35 9.41 0.78
N ARG A 148 8.65 9.63 0.58
CA ARG A 148 9.70 8.67 0.92
C ARG A 148 9.81 8.42 2.42
N LEU A 149 9.73 9.47 3.24
CA LEU A 149 9.71 9.34 4.68
C LEU A 149 8.45 8.58 5.15
N TYR A 150 7.28 8.87 4.57
CA TYR A 150 6.06 8.11 4.87
C TYR A 150 6.21 6.63 4.52
N GLU A 151 6.71 6.31 3.32
CA GLU A 151 6.99 4.93 2.88
C GLU A 151 7.95 4.23 3.87
N LEU A 152 8.99 4.91 4.35
CA LEU A 152 9.94 4.41 5.34
C LEU A 152 9.31 4.15 6.70
N LEU A 153 8.48 5.07 7.20
CA LEU A 153 7.78 4.90 8.47
C LEU A 153 6.81 3.72 8.41
N ILE A 154 6.05 3.61 7.32
CA ILE A 154 4.96 2.64 7.21
C ILE A 154 5.44 1.19 7.03
N GLN A 155 6.71 0.96 6.71
CA GLN A 155 7.33 -0.37 6.78
C GLN A 155 7.31 -0.93 8.20
N TRP A 156 7.38 -0.03 9.20
CA TRP A 156 7.40 -0.35 10.63
C TRP A 156 6.03 -0.21 11.28
N ARG A 157 4.94 -0.29 10.48
CA ARG A 157 3.58 -0.03 10.96
C ARG A 157 3.14 -0.95 12.11
N SER A 158 3.65 -2.18 12.16
CA SER A 158 3.36 -3.15 13.23
C SER A 158 3.96 -2.76 14.58
N THR A 159 5.15 -2.16 14.59
CA THR A 159 5.85 -1.73 15.82
C THR A 159 5.54 -0.27 16.18
N GLY A 160 5.17 0.56 15.20
CA GLY A 160 4.95 2.00 15.36
C GLY A 160 6.24 2.78 15.63
N LYS A 161 7.41 2.15 15.45
CA LYS A 161 8.72 2.72 15.74
C LYS A 161 9.74 2.25 14.71
N VAL A 162 10.48 3.21 14.17
CA VAL A 162 11.65 2.96 13.33
C VAL A 162 12.89 3.04 14.23
N PRO A 163 13.77 2.02 14.22
CA PRO A 163 15.01 2.05 15.00
C PRO A 163 15.95 3.16 14.50
N ILE A 164 17.11 3.29 15.15
CA ILE A 164 18.12 4.27 14.73
C ILE A 164 18.61 3.88 13.32
N ILE A 165 18.43 4.79 12.37
CA ILE A 165 19.02 4.71 11.03
C ILE A 165 20.24 5.64 11.02
N ASP A 166 21.36 5.15 10.50
CA ASP A 166 22.55 5.98 10.29
C ASP A 166 22.23 7.16 9.36
N LEU A 167 22.88 8.30 9.58
CA LEU A 167 22.64 9.49 8.78
C LEU A 167 22.89 9.26 7.28
N GLY A 168 23.90 8.47 6.91
CA GLY A 168 24.21 8.13 5.52
C GLY A 168 23.05 7.37 4.89
N ASP A 169 22.72 6.21 5.47
CA ASP A 169 21.63 5.33 5.03
C ASP A 169 20.30 6.09 4.95
N PHE A 170 20.00 6.94 5.94
CA PHE A 170 18.76 7.69 5.98
C PHE A 170 18.67 8.68 4.80
N ARG A 171 19.76 9.37 4.48
CA ARG A 171 19.81 10.30 3.35
C ARG A 171 19.68 9.57 2.02
N GLU A 172 20.32 8.41 1.89
CA GLU A 172 20.22 7.55 0.71
C GLU A 172 18.78 7.05 0.50
N GLN A 173 18.12 6.57 1.55
CA GLN A 173 16.73 6.09 1.48
C GLN A 173 15.73 7.21 1.10
N LEU A 174 15.99 8.44 1.53
CA LEU A 174 15.22 9.62 1.12
C LEU A 174 15.55 10.11 -0.30
N GLY A 175 16.55 9.53 -0.97
CA GLY A 175 16.96 9.91 -2.32
C GLY A 175 17.71 11.24 -2.38
N ILE A 176 18.43 11.59 -1.32
CA ILE A 176 19.19 12.83 -1.22
C ILE A 176 20.60 12.61 -1.75
N GLY A 177 21.03 13.44 -2.70
CA GLY A 177 22.37 13.37 -3.25
C GLY A 177 23.46 13.60 -2.20
N ILE A 178 24.63 13.02 -2.42
CA ILE A 178 25.81 13.12 -1.54
C ILE A 178 26.16 14.58 -1.22
N ASN A 179 25.96 15.49 -2.18
CA ASN A 179 26.30 16.90 -2.06
C ASN A 179 25.13 17.82 -1.65
N GLU A 180 23.92 17.28 -1.46
CA GLU A 180 22.74 18.08 -1.15
C GLU A 180 22.57 18.27 0.35
N TYR A 181 22.26 19.48 0.81
CA TYR A 181 21.99 19.74 2.24
C TYR A 181 23.08 19.23 3.19
N GLN A 182 24.37 19.33 2.81
CA GLN A 182 25.51 18.80 3.59
C GLN A 182 25.52 19.30 5.05
N ARG A 183 25.13 20.56 5.27
CA ARG A 183 24.98 21.08 6.63
C ARG A 183 23.71 20.54 7.25
N MET A 184 23.84 19.92 8.42
CA MET A 184 22.72 19.34 9.18
C MET A 184 21.53 20.29 9.38
N HIS A 185 21.79 21.59 9.61
CA HIS A 185 20.75 22.59 9.68
C HIS A 185 19.92 22.68 8.39
N HIS A 186 20.56 22.67 7.22
CA HIS A 186 19.85 22.68 5.94
C HIS A 186 19.07 21.40 5.69
N PHE A 187 19.64 20.24 6.05
CA PHE A 187 18.94 18.96 5.96
C PHE A 187 17.65 18.98 6.79
N LYS A 188 17.71 19.45 8.04
CA LYS A 188 16.51 19.54 8.88
C LYS A 188 15.48 20.51 8.34
N ALA A 189 15.90 21.75 8.10
CA ALA A 189 14.98 22.84 7.73
C ALA A 189 14.33 22.65 6.36
N ARG A 190 15.00 21.94 5.42
CA ARG A 190 14.50 21.77 4.04
C ARG A 190 13.97 20.38 3.73
N VAL A 191 14.33 19.37 4.53
CA VAL A 191 13.95 17.98 4.27
C VAL A 191 13.17 17.40 5.44
N LEU A 192 13.82 17.18 6.59
CA LEU A 192 13.24 16.39 7.67
C LEU A 192 12.02 17.06 8.33
N GLU A 193 12.14 18.33 8.71
CA GLU A 193 11.08 19.04 9.43
C GLU A 193 9.87 19.35 8.54
N PRO A 194 10.03 19.83 7.29
CA PRO A 194 8.92 19.94 6.36
C PRO A 194 8.23 18.60 6.10
N ALA A 195 8.99 17.51 5.94
CA ALA A 195 8.42 16.19 5.70
C ALA A 195 7.58 15.68 6.87
N ILE A 196 8.10 15.78 8.09
CA ILE A 196 7.36 15.39 9.30
C ILE A 196 6.09 16.24 9.46
N LYS A 197 6.18 17.56 9.24
CA LYS A 197 5.03 18.46 9.30
C LYS A 197 3.95 18.04 8.30
N GLU A 198 4.34 17.84 7.04
CA GLU A 198 3.40 17.48 5.98
C GLU A 198 2.75 16.11 6.23
N ILE A 199 3.53 15.11 6.67
CA ILE A 199 3.01 13.79 7.07
C ILE A 199 1.97 13.94 8.18
N ASN A 200 2.30 14.73 9.20
CA ASN A 200 1.43 14.98 10.36
C ASN A 200 0.18 15.76 10.01
N GLU A 201 0.15 16.50 8.92
CA GLU A 201 -1.03 17.21 8.44
C GLU A 201 -1.90 16.33 7.55
N LYS A 202 -1.29 15.67 6.56
CA LYS A 202 -2.01 15.11 5.40
C LYS A 202 -2.17 13.59 5.36
N THR A 203 -1.55 12.85 6.27
CA THR A 203 -1.58 11.37 6.26
C THR A 203 -2.34 10.77 7.45
N ASP A 204 -2.50 9.45 7.45
CA ASP A 204 -3.14 8.65 8.49
C ASP A 204 -2.29 8.45 9.75
N ILE A 205 -1.08 9.00 9.80
CA ILE A 205 -0.17 8.88 10.95
C ILE A 205 0.26 10.23 11.50
N LYS A 206 0.60 10.26 12.78
CA LYS A 206 1.36 11.33 13.43
C LYS A 206 2.72 10.76 13.83
N ALA A 207 3.79 11.33 13.29
CA ALA A 207 5.17 10.94 13.46
C ALA A 207 5.99 12.02 14.17
N GLU A 208 6.95 11.55 14.95
CA GLU A 208 7.94 12.34 15.67
C GLU A 208 9.31 11.68 15.47
N TYR A 209 10.37 12.49 15.54
CA TYR A 209 11.75 12.01 15.37
C TYR A 209 12.60 12.34 16.58
N GLU A 210 13.56 11.45 16.86
CA GLU A 210 14.63 11.68 17.83
C GLU A 210 15.96 11.69 17.08
N GLN A 211 16.81 12.68 17.39
CA GLN A 211 18.16 12.77 16.85
C GLN A 211 19.14 12.05 17.79
N HIS A 212 20.09 11.33 17.21
CA HIS A 212 21.13 10.63 17.96
C HIS A 212 22.50 11.22 17.62
N LYS A 213 23.34 11.43 18.63
CA LYS A 213 24.66 12.06 18.48
C LYS A 213 25.77 11.12 18.93
N LYS A 214 26.90 11.18 18.23
CA LYS A 214 28.20 10.67 18.68
C LYS A 214 29.10 11.88 18.88
N GLY A 215 29.28 12.28 20.14
CA GLY A 215 29.94 13.54 20.48
C GLY A 215 29.16 14.76 19.95
N ARG A 216 29.80 15.59 19.12
CA ARG A 216 29.17 16.79 18.52
C ARG A 216 28.42 16.51 17.22
N VAL A 217 28.63 15.33 16.61
CA VAL A 217 28.09 14.98 15.30
C VAL A 217 26.78 14.20 15.47
N ILE A 218 25.76 14.54 14.68
CA ILE A 218 24.53 13.74 14.59
C ILE A 218 24.85 12.49 13.78
N SER A 219 24.71 11.32 14.41
CA SER A 219 25.00 10.03 13.79
C SER A 219 23.78 9.39 13.14
N GLY A 220 22.57 9.78 13.52
CA GLY A 220 21.37 9.15 12.98
C GLY A 220 20.07 9.66 13.57
N PHE A 221 18.97 9.06 13.12
CA PHE A 221 17.62 9.40 13.53
C PHE A 221 16.81 8.14 13.82
N SER A 222 15.92 8.22 14.80
CA SER A 222 14.87 7.22 15.03
C SER A 222 13.51 7.89 15.00
N PHE A 223 12.46 7.12 14.71
CA PHE A 223 11.11 7.66 14.57
C PHE A 223 10.11 6.90 15.42
N LYS A 224 9.13 7.62 15.94
CA LYS A 224 7.96 7.05 16.61
C LYS A 224 6.73 7.62 15.93
N PHE A 225 5.74 6.79 15.66
CA PHE A 225 4.51 7.24 15.04
C PHE A 225 3.30 6.46 15.52
N LYS A 226 2.13 7.10 15.43
CA LYS A 226 0.84 6.52 15.80
C LYS A 226 -0.17 6.78 14.70
N LYS A 227 -1.09 5.83 14.50
CA LYS A 227 -2.22 6.03 13.60
C LYS A 227 -3.12 7.12 14.17
N LYS A 228 -3.53 8.08 13.33
CA LYS A 228 -4.55 9.07 13.69
C LYS A 228 -5.91 8.37 13.84
N PRO A 229 -6.74 8.80 14.81
CA PRO A 229 -8.13 8.40 14.80
C PRO A 229 -8.76 8.91 13.50
N GLN A 230 -9.27 8.01 12.66
CA GLN A 230 -9.98 8.45 11.47
C GLN A 230 -11.31 9.07 11.90
N PRO A 231 -11.67 10.26 11.38
CA PRO A 231 -13.03 10.74 11.53
C PRO A 231 -13.95 9.69 10.91
N LYS A 232 -14.96 9.23 11.67
CA LYS A 232 -16.07 8.47 11.09
C LYS A 232 -16.69 9.39 10.02
N SER A 233 -16.40 9.13 8.75
CA SER A 233 -16.92 9.97 7.66
C SER A 233 -18.44 9.83 7.62
N GLU A 234 -19.13 10.91 7.98
CA GLU A 234 -20.54 11.10 7.68
C GLU A 234 -20.75 11.09 6.16
N LYS A 235 -21.78 10.35 5.72
CA LYS A 235 -22.42 10.38 4.40
C LYS A 235 -21.59 9.84 3.21
N SER A 236 -21.71 8.53 2.98
CA SER A 236 -21.93 8.05 1.61
C SER A 236 -23.43 8.11 1.32
N LEU A 237 -23.86 9.20 0.68
CA LEU A 237 -25.09 9.19 -0.11
C LEU A 237 -24.70 8.85 -1.55
N ASP A 238 -25.58 8.12 -2.21
CA ASP A 238 -25.58 7.74 -3.62
C ASP A 238 -24.79 6.49 -4.01
N SER A 239 -25.26 5.36 -3.49
CA SER A 239 -25.74 4.30 -4.40
C SER A 239 -27.22 4.13 -4.08
N LYS A 240 -28.10 4.11 -5.10
CA LYS A 240 -29.53 3.79 -4.91
C LYS A 240 -29.64 2.46 -4.17
N ARG A 241 -29.86 2.54 -2.86
CA ARG A 241 -30.05 1.44 -1.92
C ARG A 241 -31.48 0.94 -2.12
N ASP A 242 -31.62 -0.34 -2.44
CA ASP A 242 -32.90 -1.02 -2.30
C ASP A 242 -33.23 -1.10 -0.79
N PRO A 243 -34.32 -0.47 -0.30
CA PRO A 243 -34.66 -0.42 1.12
C PRO A 243 -34.90 -1.79 1.77
N ASN A 244 -35.08 -2.85 0.98
CA ASN A 244 -35.49 -4.17 1.48
C ASN A 244 -34.38 -5.23 1.53
N THR A 245 -33.11 -4.88 1.29
CA THR A 245 -32.01 -5.85 1.44
C THR A 245 -30.98 -5.36 2.47
N PRO A 246 -30.98 -5.91 3.70
CA PRO A 246 -29.90 -5.70 4.65
C PRO A 246 -28.60 -6.35 4.14
N ASP A 247 -27.57 -5.54 3.87
CA ASP A 247 -26.19 -6.00 3.62
C ASP A 247 -25.59 -6.57 4.92
N LEU A 248 -25.86 -7.84 5.18
CA LEU A 248 -25.63 -8.52 6.46
C LEU A 248 -24.24 -9.17 6.60
N PHE A 249 -23.38 -9.07 5.58
CA PHE A 249 -22.11 -9.81 5.56
C PHE A 249 -21.05 -9.17 6.47
N ILE A 250 -21.14 -9.47 7.76
CA ILE A 250 -20.21 -9.02 8.80
C ILE A 250 -18.93 -9.86 8.72
N LYS A 251 -17.77 -9.19 8.64
CA LYS A 251 -16.47 -9.88 8.64
C LYS A 251 -16.12 -10.38 10.04
N MET A 252 -16.26 -11.67 10.28
CA MET A 252 -15.80 -12.36 11.49
C MET A 252 -14.34 -12.82 11.39
N THR A 253 -13.64 -12.89 12.53
CA THR A 253 -12.30 -13.52 12.60
C THR A 253 -12.40 -15.04 12.46
N ASP A 254 -11.33 -15.71 12.01
CA ASP A 254 -11.32 -17.18 11.88
C ASP A 254 -11.68 -17.88 13.20
N ALA A 255 -11.16 -17.39 14.32
CA ALA A 255 -11.46 -17.92 15.65
C ALA A 255 -12.95 -17.79 16.01
N GLN A 256 -13.56 -16.63 15.73
CA GLN A 256 -15.00 -16.43 15.94
C GLN A 256 -15.83 -17.33 15.02
N ARG A 257 -15.44 -17.44 13.75
CA ARG A 257 -16.13 -18.28 12.76
C ARG A 257 -16.19 -19.74 13.21
N HIS A 258 -15.06 -20.31 13.60
CA HIS A 258 -15.02 -21.69 14.10
C HIS A 258 -15.72 -21.85 15.45
N LEU A 259 -15.65 -20.85 16.35
CA LEU A 259 -16.38 -20.86 17.61
C LEU A 259 -17.90 -20.95 17.40
N PHE A 260 -18.46 -20.08 16.55
CA PHE A 260 -19.89 -20.07 16.28
C PHE A 260 -20.34 -21.24 15.41
N ALA A 261 -19.50 -21.69 14.48
CA ALA A 261 -19.77 -22.89 13.70
C ALA A 261 -19.84 -24.16 14.56
N ASN A 262 -18.97 -24.29 15.57
CA ASN A 262 -19.07 -25.37 16.56
C ASN A 262 -20.41 -25.32 17.31
N LYS A 263 -20.81 -24.13 17.81
CA LYS A 263 -22.10 -23.96 18.49
C LYS A 263 -23.30 -24.27 17.58
N MET A 264 -23.23 -23.88 16.29
CA MET A 264 -24.29 -24.16 15.33
C MET A 264 -24.36 -25.64 14.94
N SER A 265 -23.23 -26.35 14.92
CA SER A 265 -23.21 -27.77 14.54
C SER A 265 -24.03 -28.65 15.47
N GLU A 266 -24.18 -28.24 16.74
CA GLU A 266 -24.94 -28.95 17.78
C GLU A 266 -26.43 -28.55 17.81
N MET A 267 -26.86 -27.59 16.97
CA MET A 267 -28.26 -27.15 16.93
C MET A 267 -29.15 -28.15 16.17
N PRO A 268 -30.28 -28.62 16.74
CA PRO A 268 -31.22 -29.49 16.05
C PRO A 268 -31.71 -28.92 14.71
N GLU A 269 -31.88 -27.60 14.62
CA GLU A 269 -32.35 -26.93 13.40
C GLU A 269 -31.31 -26.90 12.27
N MET A 270 -30.03 -27.09 12.59
CA MET A 270 -28.94 -27.16 11.61
C MET A 270 -28.78 -28.57 11.01
N SER A 271 -29.44 -29.58 11.56
CA SER A 271 -29.38 -30.98 11.08
C SER A 271 -29.73 -31.14 9.60
N LYS A 272 -30.60 -30.28 9.04
CA LYS A 272 -30.94 -30.26 7.60
C LYS A 272 -29.75 -29.91 6.68
N TYR A 273 -28.75 -29.21 7.21
CA TYR A 273 -27.52 -28.93 6.49
C TYR A 273 -26.49 -30.03 6.67
N SER A 274 -26.71 -30.97 7.60
CA SER A 274 -25.80 -32.07 7.88
C SER A 274 -25.85 -33.16 6.81
N GLN A 275 -24.72 -33.76 6.50
CA GLN A 275 -24.63 -34.96 5.66
C GLN A 275 -24.59 -36.20 6.55
N GLY A 276 -25.55 -37.11 6.37
CA GLY A 276 -26.03 -38.06 7.39
C GLY A 276 -25.05 -39.02 8.08
N THR A 277 -23.77 -39.09 7.69
CA THR A 277 -22.74 -39.88 8.39
C THR A 277 -21.60 -39.04 8.97
N GLU A 278 -21.71 -37.71 9.00
CA GLU A 278 -20.64 -36.84 9.50
C GLU A 278 -20.68 -36.65 11.03
N SER A 279 -19.51 -36.43 11.63
CA SER A 279 -19.40 -36.04 13.04
C SER A 279 -19.72 -34.56 13.24
N TYR A 280 -20.13 -34.15 14.45
CA TYR A 280 -20.36 -32.75 14.80
C TYR A 280 -19.15 -31.85 14.50
N GLN A 281 -17.93 -32.34 14.70
CA GLN A 281 -16.70 -31.60 14.41
C GLN A 281 -16.50 -31.37 12.91
N GLN A 282 -16.79 -32.38 12.07
CA GLN A 282 -16.74 -32.23 10.61
C GLN A 282 -17.84 -31.29 10.10
N PHE A 283 -19.03 -31.37 10.70
CA PHE A 283 -20.13 -30.47 10.38
C PHE A 283 -19.79 -29.01 10.73
N ALA A 284 -19.16 -28.78 11.89
CA ALA A 284 -18.73 -27.45 12.32
C ALA A 284 -17.69 -26.82 11.37
N VAL A 285 -16.72 -27.59 10.86
CA VAL A 285 -15.77 -27.08 9.87
C VAL A 285 -16.50 -26.62 8.61
N ARG A 286 -17.48 -27.41 8.15
CA ARG A 286 -18.25 -27.06 6.96
C ARG A 286 -19.15 -25.85 7.16
N ILE A 287 -19.78 -25.71 8.33
CA ILE A 287 -20.54 -24.50 8.67
C ILE A 287 -19.61 -23.27 8.68
N ALA A 288 -18.36 -23.43 9.18
CA ALA A 288 -17.38 -22.35 9.13
C ALA A 288 -17.06 -21.94 7.69
N ASP A 289 -16.98 -22.88 6.74
CA ASP A 289 -16.80 -22.54 5.32
C ASP A 289 -18.04 -21.88 4.71
N MET A 290 -19.25 -22.32 5.11
CA MET A 290 -20.51 -21.68 4.66
C MET A 290 -20.60 -20.21 5.10
N LEU A 291 -20.04 -19.87 6.27
CA LEU A 291 -19.98 -18.48 6.76
C LEU A 291 -19.05 -17.56 5.94
N LEU A 292 -18.22 -18.11 5.04
CA LEU A 292 -17.39 -17.35 4.11
C LEU A 292 -18.10 -17.03 2.78
N GLU A 293 -19.15 -17.77 2.44
CA GLU A 293 -19.91 -17.61 1.21
C GLU A 293 -21.11 -16.67 1.41
N PRO A 294 -21.20 -15.52 0.70
CA PRO A 294 -22.26 -14.52 0.94
C PRO A 294 -23.70 -15.05 0.86
N GLU A 295 -23.96 -15.97 -0.06
CA GLU A 295 -25.31 -16.55 -0.24
C GLU A 295 -25.65 -17.52 0.89
N LYS A 296 -24.72 -18.39 1.27
CA LYS A 296 -24.92 -19.34 2.38
C LYS A 296 -24.96 -18.65 3.74
N PHE A 297 -24.17 -17.59 3.92
CA PHE A 297 -24.16 -16.77 5.12
C PHE A 297 -25.56 -16.19 5.41
N LYS A 298 -26.24 -15.63 4.40
CA LYS A 298 -27.62 -15.14 4.54
C LYS A 298 -28.58 -16.23 4.97
N GLU A 299 -28.40 -17.44 4.44
CA GLU A 299 -29.26 -18.58 4.76
C GLU A 299 -29.11 -19.05 6.22
N ILE A 300 -27.87 -19.09 6.73
CA ILE A 300 -27.58 -19.60 8.07
C ILE A 300 -27.51 -18.51 9.16
N TYR A 301 -27.60 -17.23 8.79
CA TYR A 301 -27.54 -16.10 9.71
C TYR A 301 -28.57 -16.13 10.85
N PRO A 302 -29.84 -16.52 10.64
CA PRO A 302 -30.81 -16.61 11.75
C PRO A 302 -30.39 -17.60 12.84
N PHE A 303 -29.64 -18.65 12.48
CA PHE A 303 -29.09 -19.61 13.45
C PHE A 303 -27.84 -19.06 14.13
N LEU A 304 -27.04 -18.29 13.40
CA LEU A 304 -25.89 -17.57 13.96
C LEU A 304 -26.33 -16.59 15.06
N GLU A 305 -27.42 -15.84 14.87
CA GLU A 305 -27.96 -14.94 15.92
C GLU A 305 -28.38 -15.71 17.18
N LYS A 306 -28.99 -16.89 17.02
CA LYS A 306 -29.36 -17.76 18.15
C LYS A 306 -28.15 -18.24 18.97
N THR A 307 -26.95 -18.29 18.39
CA THR A 307 -25.72 -18.63 19.13
C THR A 307 -25.17 -17.49 19.99
N GLY A 308 -25.83 -16.33 19.97
CA GLY A 308 -25.40 -15.11 20.68
C GLY A 308 -24.38 -14.28 19.91
N PHE A 309 -24.27 -14.48 18.59
CA PHE A 309 -23.48 -13.60 17.73
C PHE A 309 -24.14 -12.22 17.65
N GLN A 310 -23.36 -11.17 17.96
CA GLN A 310 -23.75 -9.78 17.78
C GLN A 310 -22.82 -9.15 16.73
N PRO A 311 -23.37 -8.50 15.68
CA PRO A 311 -22.63 -7.86 14.60
C PRO A 311 -21.49 -6.92 14.99
#